data_AF-A0A9N9KJ31-F1
#
_entry.id   AF-A0A9N9KJ31-F1
#
_cell.length_a   1.000
_cell.length_b   1.000
_cell.length_c   1.000
_cell.angle_alpha   90.00
_cell.angle_beta   90.00
_cell.angle_gamma   90.00
#
_symmetry.space_group_name_H-M   'P 1'
#
loop_
_entity.id
_entity.type
_entity.pdbx_description
1 polymer ?
#
loop_
_entity_poly.entity_id
_entity_poly.type
_entity_poly.pdbx_seq_one_letter_code
_entity_poly.pdbx_strand_id
1 'polypeptide(L)'
;WIRTDSPYLCQSIFQQDNATSHKYWKVKAAFSRAGIPILPWPAQSPDLNPIENMWQEVERCLQNSPNKPTSIDDLEKKVITAWYSISRKFYCGLVNSVIHR
;
A
#
# COMPACT_ATOMS: atom_id res chain seq x y z
N TRP A 1 8.96 1.37 0.31
CA TRP A 1 9.80 2.30 -0.46
C TRP A 1 10.64 1.49 -1.43
N ILE A 2 10.17 1.32 -2.67
CA ILE A 2 10.87 0.49 -3.66
C ILE A 2 11.99 1.33 -4.27
N ARG A 3 13.23 0.83 -4.19
CA ARG A 3 14.45 1.48 -4.71
C ARG A 3 14.44 1.53 -6.24
N THR A 4 14.95 2.62 -6.77
CA THR A 4 14.93 3.04 -8.19
C THR A 4 16.08 2.49 -9.03
N ASP A 5 16.75 1.42 -8.60
CA ASP A 5 18.00 1.00 -9.22
C ASP A 5 17.80 -0.10 -10.30
N SER A 6 16.55 -0.33 -10.74
CA SER A 6 16.23 -1.34 -11.76
C SER A 6 16.06 -0.69 -13.14
N PRO A 7 16.85 -1.11 -14.15
CA PRO A 7 16.82 -0.54 -15.51
C PRO A 7 15.58 -0.93 -16.33
N TYR A 8 14.60 -1.63 -15.73
CA TYR A 8 13.31 -1.96 -16.33
C TYR A 8 12.14 -1.13 -15.78
N LEU A 9 12.41 -0.09 -15.00
CA LEU A 9 11.39 0.74 -14.39
C LEU A 9 10.83 1.73 -15.41
N CYS A 10 9.67 1.39 -15.97
CA CYS A 10 8.71 2.41 -16.37
C CYS A 10 8.53 3.40 -15.21
N GLN A 11 8.32 4.67 -15.55
CA GLN A 11 8.05 5.77 -14.63
C GLN A 11 7.17 5.32 -13.44
N SER A 12 7.73 5.31 -12.23
CA SER A 12 6.97 4.94 -11.04
C SER A 12 5.97 6.04 -10.70
N ILE A 13 4.70 5.69 -10.49
CA ILE A 13 3.63 6.60 -10.13
C ILE A 13 3.12 6.32 -8.71
N PHE A 14 2.87 7.37 -7.94
CA PHE A 14 2.35 7.26 -6.58
C PHE A 14 0.83 7.23 -6.59
N GLN A 15 0.24 6.14 -6.12
CA GLN A 15 -1.19 6.05 -5.88
C GLN A 15 -1.47 6.30 -4.40
N GLN A 16 -2.46 7.15 -4.13
CA GLN A 16 -3.03 7.38 -2.80
C GLN A 16 -4.55 7.46 -2.95
N ASP A 17 -5.25 7.21 -1.84
CA ASP A 17 -6.68 7.49 -1.80
C ASP A 17 -6.93 9.01 -1.88
N ASN A 18 -8.20 9.35 -2.07
CA ASN A 18 -8.62 10.74 -2.17
C ASN A 18 -9.18 11.24 -0.82
N ALA A 19 -8.61 10.81 0.33
CA ALA A 19 -9.03 11.36 1.62
C ALA A 19 -8.65 12.85 1.73
N THR A 20 -9.39 13.59 2.54
CA THR A 20 -9.29 15.07 2.61
C THR A 20 -7.87 15.54 2.98
N SER A 21 -7.16 14.80 3.81
CA SER A 21 -5.76 15.05 4.17
C SER A 21 -4.82 15.00 2.96
N HIS A 22 -5.02 14.04 2.06
CA HIS A 22 -4.19 13.83 0.85
C HIS A 22 -4.45 14.89 -0.24
N LYS A 23 -5.63 15.52 -0.24
CA LYS A 23 -5.96 16.62 -1.16
C LYS A 23 -5.39 17.97 -0.75
N TYR A 24 -4.86 18.08 0.48
CA TYR A 24 -4.34 19.34 1.00
C TYR A 24 -3.18 19.85 0.15
N TRP A 25 -3.19 21.14 -0.17
CA TRP A 25 -2.28 21.73 -1.16
C TRP A 25 -0.80 21.55 -0.79
N LYS A 26 -0.44 21.55 0.51
CA LYS A 26 0.95 21.32 0.94
C LYS A 26 1.43 19.91 0.60
N VAL A 27 0.54 18.92 0.66
CA VAL A 27 0.83 17.53 0.27
C VAL A 27 1.11 17.49 -1.23
N LYS A 28 0.22 18.06 -2.06
CA LYS A 28 0.44 18.16 -3.52
C LYS A 28 1.73 18.88 -3.89
N ALA A 29 2.04 19.99 -3.20
CA ALA A 29 3.26 20.74 -3.41
C ALA A 29 4.51 19.96 -2.99
N ALA A 30 4.44 19.10 -1.97
CA ALA A 30 5.54 18.22 -1.60
C ALA A 30 5.81 17.16 -2.67
N PHE A 31 4.77 16.50 -3.21
CA PHE A 31 4.92 15.54 -4.31
C PHE A 31 5.49 16.19 -5.57
N SER A 32 4.99 17.38 -5.93
CA SER A 32 5.51 18.14 -7.07
C SER A 32 6.99 18.52 -6.89
N ARG A 33 7.40 19.01 -5.71
CA ARG A 33 8.81 19.31 -5.41
C ARG A 33 9.70 18.07 -5.44
N ALA A 34 9.17 16.91 -5.07
CA ALA A 34 9.88 15.65 -5.10
C ALA A 34 9.93 15.01 -6.51
N GLY A 35 9.25 15.59 -7.51
CA GLY A 35 9.16 15.01 -8.85
C GLY A 35 8.41 13.68 -8.89
N ILE A 36 7.57 13.40 -7.89
CA ILE A 36 6.81 12.15 -7.77
C ILE A 36 5.45 12.36 -8.45
N PRO A 37 5.16 11.71 -9.58
CA PRO A 37 3.85 11.82 -10.21
C PRO A 37 2.80 11.11 -9.34
N ILE A 38 1.64 11.75 -9.17
CA ILE A 38 0.49 11.17 -8.44
C ILE A 38 -0.51 10.62 -9.47
N LEU A 39 -0.98 9.40 -9.27
CA LEU A 39 -2.04 8.78 -10.08
C LEU A 39 -3.37 9.51 -9.81
N PRO A 40 -4.04 10.06 -10.83
CA PRO A 40 -5.39 10.58 -10.67
C PRO A 40 -6.33 9.45 -10.22
N TRP A 41 -7.03 9.65 -9.11
CA TRP A 41 -7.86 8.62 -8.49
C TRP A 41 -9.27 9.13 -8.20
N PRO A 42 -10.34 8.38 -8.51
CA PRO A 42 -11.71 8.78 -8.20
C PRO A 42 -11.91 8.98 -6.68
N ALA A 43 -12.79 9.90 -6.32
CA ALA A 43 -13.14 10.10 -4.92
C ALA A 43 -13.91 8.88 -4.38
N GLN A 44 -13.58 8.46 -3.16
CA GLN A 44 -14.33 7.43 -2.41
C GLN A 44 -14.45 6.07 -3.11
N SER A 45 -13.34 5.55 -3.65
CA SER A 45 -13.26 4.18 -4.17
C SER A 45 -12.37 3.29 -3.28
N PRO A 46 -12.82 2.93 -2.06
CA PRO A 46 -12.07 2.05 -1.16
C PRO A 46 -11.82 0.67 -1.79
N ASP A 47 -12.79 0.17 -2.57
CA ASP A 47 -12.73 -1.11 -3.29
C ASP A 47 -11.57 -1.22 -4.28
N LEU A 48 -11.03 -0.06 -4.69
CA LEU A 48 -9.95 0.01 -5.68
C LEU A 48 -8.57 0.16 -5.04
N ASN A 49 -8.47 0.39 -3.73
CA ASN A 49 -7.20 0.71 -3.08
C ASN A 49 -6.38 -0.57 -2.80
N PRO A 50 -5.23 -0.80 -3.48
CA PRO A 50 -4.44 -2.01 -3.27
C PRO A 50 -3.93 -2.16 -1.84
N ILE A 51 -3.73 -1.05 -1.13
CA ILE A 51 -3.23 -1.10 0.25
C ILE A 51 -4.26 -1.68 1.22
N GLU A 52 -5.55 -1.48 0.96
CA GLU A 52 -6.63 -2.08 1.78
C GLU A 52 -6.64 -3.60 1.63
N ASN A 53 -6.43 -4.08 0.41
CA ASN A 53 -6.30 -5.53 0.14
C ASN A 53 -5.05 -6.12 0.81
N MET A 54 -3.95 -5.36 0.85
CA MET A 54 -2.76 -5.76 1.61
C MET A 54 -3.03 -5.84 3.12
N TRP A 55 -3.74 -4.85 3.68
CA TRP A 55 -4.10 -4.85 5.11
C TRP A 55 -5.06 -5.99 5.47
N GLN A 56 -6.03 -6.31 4.61
CA GLN A 56 -6.90 -7.47 4.79
C GLN A 56 -6.10 -8.77 4.86
N GLU A 57 -5.07 -8.93 4.02
CA GLU A 57 -4.21 -10.11 4.05
C GLU A 57 -3.36 -10.18 5.33
N VAL A 58 -2.84 -9.04 5.81
CA VAL A 58 -2.17 -8.96 7.11
C VAL A 58 -3.12 -9.38 8.23
N GLU A 59 -4.35 -8.86 8.23
CA GLU A 59 -5.36 -9.21 9.22
C GLU A 59 -5.66 -10.71 9.18
N ARG A 60 -5.82 -11.30 7.99
CA ARG A 60 -6.02 -12.73 7.79
C ARG A 60 -4.86 -13.55 8.37
N CYS A 61 -3.62 -13.11 8.19
CA CYS A 61 -2.45 -13.75 8.80
C CYS A 61 -2.49 -13.69 10.33
N LEU A 62 -2.87 -12.55 10.91
CA LEU A 62 -3.01 -12.39 12.36
C LEU A 62 -4.17 -13.21 12.94
N GLN A 63 -5.29 -13.31 12.19
CA GLN A 63 -6.43 -14.12 12.58
C GLN A 63 -6.08 -15.62 12.60
N ASN A 64 -5.29 -16.09 11.63
CA ASN A 64 -4.83 -17.48 11.55
C ASN A 64 -3.61 -17.80 12.42
N SER A 65 -2.99 -16.79 13.04
CA SER A 65 -1.87 -17.00 13.97
C SER A 65 -2.35 -17.77 15.21
N PRO A 66 -1.63 -18.83 15.63
CA PRO A 66 -2.01 -19.66 16.78
C PRO A 66 -2.02 -18.86 18.08
N ASN A 67 -1.12 -17.88 18.21
CA ASN A 67 -1.05 -17.01 19.37
C ASN A 67 -1.55 -15.61 18.98
N LYS A 68 -2.56 -15.11 19.70
CA LYS A 68 -3.03 -13.72 19.56
C LYS A 68 -2.04 -12.74 20.18
N PRO A 69 -1.97 -11.49 19.68
CA PRO A 69 -1.14 -10.46 20.29
C PRO A 69 -1.56 -10.20 21.73
N THR A 70 -0.60 -10.11 22.66
CA THR A 70 -0.86 -9.83 24.09
C THR A 70 -0.41 -8.44 24.54
N SER A 71 0.36 -7.74 23.71
CA SER A 71 0.82 -6.37 23.93
C SER A 71 0.94 -5.62 22.60
N ILE A 72 1.13 -4.30 22.67
CA ILE A 72 1.38 -3.46 21.48
C ILE A 72 2.68 -3.91 20.79
N ASP A 73 3.75 -4.16 21.56
CA ASP A 73 5.03 -4.62 21.01
C ASP A 73 4.91 -5.97 20.30
N ASP A 74 4.10 -6.88 20.84
CA ASP A 74 3.85 -8.18 20.22
C ASP A 74 2.97 -8.04 18.97
N LEU A 75 1.97 -7.17 19.00
CA LEU A 75 1.15 -6.83 17.83
C LEU A 75 2.02 -6.26 16.71
N GLU A 76 2.90 -5.31 17.00
CA GLU A 76 3.80 -4.72 16.02
C GLU A 76 4.69 -5.78 15.35
N LYS A 77 5.33 -6.64 16.15
CA LYS A 77 6.16 -7.75 15.64
C LYS A 77 5.37 -8.71 14.75
N LYS A 78 4.15 -9.04 15.16
CA LYS A 78 3.26 -9.93 14.40
C LYS A 78 2.78 -9.29 13.09
N VAL A 79 2.42 -8.00 13.11
CA VAL A 79 2.06 -7.23 11.90
C VAL A 79 3.23 -7.19 10.92
N ILE A 80 4.44 -6.90 11.40
CA ILE A 80 5.65 -6.90 10.57
C ILE A 80 5.90 -8.29 9.97
N THR A 81 5.78 -9.34 10.77
CA THR A 81 5.95 -10.73 10.32
C THR A 81 4.92 -11.12 9.26
N ALA A 82 3.65 -10.76 9.48
CA ALA A 82 2.57 -10.98 8.53
C ALA A 82 2.80 -10.20 7.22
N TRP A 83 3.24 -8.95 7.30
CA TRP A 83 3.56 -8.13 6.13
C TRP A 83 4.63 -8.78 5.24
N TYR A 84 5.71 -9.28 5.85
CA TYR A 84 6.79 -9.93 5.12
C TYR A 84 6.45 -11.34 4.61
N SER A 85 5.40 -11.98 5.12
CA SER A 85 4.96 -13.29 4.64
C SER A 85 4.07 -13.21 3.39
N ILE A 86 3.53 -12.03 3.08
CA ILE A 86 2.72 -11.81 1.88
C ILE A 86 3.58 -12.03 0.62
N SER A 87 3.16 -12.97 -0.22
CA SER A 87 3.91 -13.36 -1.41
C SER A 87 3.95 -12.24 -2.45
N ARG A 88 5.05 -12.20 -3.22
CA ARG A 88 5.17 -11.32 -4.40
C ARG A 88 4.04 -11.48 -5.40
N LYS A 89 3.63 -12.73 -5.62
CA LYS A 89 2.52 -13.05 -6.52
C LYS A 89 1.23 -12.33 -6.12
N PHE A 90 0.96 -12.23 -4.82
CA PHE A 90 -0.24 -11.56 -4.30
C PHE A 90 -0.24 -10.06 -4.64
N TYR A 91 0.77 -9.31 -4.21
CA TYR A 91 0.78 -7.86 -4.43
C TYR A 91 0.98 -7.48 -5.90
N CYS A 92 1.72 -8.27 -6.70
CA CYS A 92 1.77 -8.07 -8.15
C CYS A 92 0.40 -8.31 -8.80
N GLY A 93 -0.37 -9.30 -8.34
CA GLY A 93 -1.74 -9.53 -8.78
C GLY A 93 -2.67 -8.35 -8.47
N LEU A 94 -2.55 -7.75 -7.28
CA LEU A 94 -3.29 -6.55 -6.89
C LEU A 94 -2.95 -5.33 -7.76
N VAL A 95 -1.67 -5.09 -8.02
CA VAL A 95 -1.26 -3.97 -8.88
C VAL A 95 -1.80 -4.16 -10.31
N ASN A 96 -1.72 -5.37 -10.85
CA ASN A 96 -2.23 -5.66 -12.19
C ASN A 96 -3.77 -5.54 -12.27
N SER A 97 -4.51 -5.91 -11.22
CA SER A 97 -5.97 -5.80 -11.22
C SER A 97 -6.47 -4.36 -11.22
N VAL A 98 -5.68 -3.42 -10.71
CA VAL A 98 -5.96 -1.98 -10.75
C VAL A 98 -5.57 -1.36 -12.09
N ILE A 99 -4.51 -1.83 -12.75
CA ILE A 99 -4.08 -1.32 -14.05
C ILE A 99 -4.99 -1.79 -15.21
N HIS A 100 -5.58 -2.98 -15.09
CA HIS A 100 -6.41 -3.60 -16.14
C HIS A 100 -7.92 -3.36 -16.00
N ARG A 101 -8.34 -2.40 -15.19
CA ARG A 101 -9.75 -1.94 -15.08
C ARG A 101 -9.87 -0.51 -15.56
#